data_AF-A0A937T3I5-F1
#
_entry.id   AF-A0A937T3I5-F1
#
_cell.length_a   1.000
_cell.length_b   1.000
_cell.length_c   1.000
_cell.angle_alpha   90.00
_cell.angle_beta   90.00
_cell.angle_gamma   90.00
#
_symmetry.space_group_name_H-M   'P 1'
#
loop_
_entity.id
_entity.type
_entity.pdbx_description
1 polymer ?
#
loop_
_entity_poly.entity_id
_entity_poly.type
_entity_poly.pdbx_seq_one_letter_code
_entity_poly.pdbx_strand_id
1 'polypeptide(L)' 'MSQPIRIQDMMPDEIAELLAAEDCDLTEDQAVALQEFIEHIGGIENACNAVEMLSQLDKAA' A
#
# COMPACT_ATOMS: atom_id res chain seq x y z
N MET A 1 15.34 -17.33 10.46
CA MET A 1 14.24 -16.47 10.94
C MET A 1 14.27 -15.23 10.07
N SER A 2 13.56 -15.23 8.94
CA SER A 2 13.52 -14.07 8.04
C SER A 2 12.69 -13.00 8.72
N GLN A 3 13.32 -11.86 8.98
CA GLN A 3 12.68 -10.70 9.58
C GLN A 3 11.75 -10.09 8.53
N PRO A 4 10.52 -9.68 8.88
CA PRO A 4 9.65 -9.00 7.92
C PRO A 4 10.34 -7.71 7.48
N ILE A 5 10.50 -7.54 6.18
CA ILE A 5 11.03 -6.32 5.58
C ILE A 5 10.07 -5.19 5.92
N ARG A 6 10.59 -4.12 6.50
CA ARG A 6 9.83 -2.92 6.82
C ARG A 6 9.97 -1.95 5.65
N ILE A 7 8.90 -1.76 4.87
CA ILE A 7 8.88 -0.88 3.68
C ILE A 7 9.36 0.55 4.02
N GLN A 8 9.07 1.03 5.24
CA GLN A 8 9.52 2.31 5.79
C GLN A 8 11.04 2.49 5.96
N ASP A 9 11.82 1.40 5.91
CA ASP A 9 13.28 1.42 6.01
C ASP A 9 13.96 1.28 4.61
N MET A 10 13.17 1.19 3.54
CA MET A 10 13.65 1.01 2.17
C MET A 10 13.80 2.36 1.46
N MET A 11 14.79 2.45 0.57
CA MET A 11 14.87 3.61 -0.32
C MET A 11 13.74 3.56 -1.37
N PRO A 12 13.27 4.72 -1.87
CA PRO A 12 12.19 4.77 -2.86
C PRO A 12 12.41 3.87 -4.08
N ASP A 13 13.66 3.78 -4.56
CA ASP A 13 14.03 2.92 -5.69
C ASP A 13 13.88 1.42 -5.37
N GLU A 14 14.16 1.01 -4.12
CA GLU A 14 14.00 -0.37 -3.66
C GLU A 14 12.52 -0.73 -3.49
N ILE A 15 11.69 0.23 -3.04
CA ILE A 15 10.24 0.08 -2.97
C ILE A 15 9.67 -0.06 -4.38
N ALA A 16 10.12 0.77 -5.32
CA ALA A 16 9.69 0.69 -6.71
C ALA A 16 10.07 -0.63 -7.38
N GLU A 17 11.28 -1.14 -7.14
CA GLU A 17 11.72 -2.43 -7.67
C GLU A 17 10.92 -3.61 -7.09
N LEU A 18 10.58 -3.53 -5.79
CA LEU A 18 9.72 -4.54 -5.13
C LEU A 18 8.30 -4.52 -5.68
N LEU A 19 7.71 -3.34 -5.85
CA LEU A 19 6.36 -3.16 -6.41
C LEU A 19 6.33 -3.59 -7.89
N ALA A 20 7.38 -3.30 -8.66
CA ALA A 20 7.51 -3.74 -10.04
C ALA A 20 7.64 -5.28 -10.15
N ALA A 21 8.29 -5.94 -9.18
CA ALA A 21 8.40 -7.38 -9.13
C ALA A 21 7.09 -8.10 -8.75
N GLU A 22 6.20 -7.41 -8.02
CA GLU A 22 4.85 -7.91 -7.67
C GLU A 22 3.76 -7.55 -8.70
N ASP A 23 4.14 -7.06 -9.89
CA ASP A 23 3.19 -6.62 -10.94
C ASP A 23 2.24 -5.51 -10.43
N CYS A 24 2.78 -4.56 -9.66
CA CYS A 24 2.02 -3.40 -9.21
C CYS A 24 2.07 -2.31 -10.29
N ASP A 25 1.10 -2.32 -11.21
CA ASP A 25 0.93 -1.33 -12.28
C ASP A 25 0.32 -0.03 -11.70
N LEU A 26 1.08 0.64 -10.82
CA LEU A 26 0.75 1.98 -10.33
C LEU A 26 1.60 3.01 -11.06
N THR A 27 0.94 3.96 -11.71
CA THR A 27 1.64 5.14 -12.26
C THR A 27 2.14 6.04 -11.11
N GLU A 28 3.12 6.92 -11.38
CA GLU A 28 3.61 7.89 -10.38
C GLU A 28 2.47 8.69 -9.74
N ASP A 29 1.50 9.15 -10.53
CA ASP A 29 0.32 9.87 -10.05
C ASP A 29 -0.54 9.02 -9.10
N GLN A 30 -0.71 7.73 -9.41
CA GLN A 30 -1.46 6.80 -8.56
C GLN A 30 -0.72 6.48 -7.26
N ALA A 31 0.62 6.38 -7.30
CA ALA A 31 1.43 6.20 -6.12
C ALA A 31 1.36 7.41 -5.18
N VAL A 32 1.41 8.63 -5.73
CA VAL A 32 1.24 9.88 -4.96
C VAL A 32 -0.16 9.95 -4.34
N ALA A 33 -1.21 9.68 -5.13
CA ALA A 33 -2.58 9.67 -4.63
C ALA A 33 -2.80 8.62 -3.52
N LEU A 34 -2.16 7.45 -3.63
CA LEU A 34 -2.20 6.42 -2.61
C LEU A 34 -1.50 6.88 -1.32
N GLN A 35 -0.36 7.55 -1.45
CA GLN A 35 0.37 8.10 -0.30
C GLN A 35 -0.46 9.18 0.41
N GLU A 36 -1.03 10.13 -0.34
CA GLU A 36 -1.89 11.18 0.23
C GLU A 36 -3.13 10.59 0.92
N PHE A 37 -3.72 9.55 0.33
CA PHE A 37 -4.81 8.81 0.95
C PHE A 37 -4.34 8.23 2.29
N ILE A 38 -3.25 7.46 2.32
CA ILE A 38 -2.72 6.85 3.56
C ILE A 38 -2.51 7.90 4.65
N GLU A 39 -1.94 9.06 4.32
CA GLU A 39 -1.77 10.15 5.29
C GLU A 39 -3.11 10.71 5.76
N HIS A 40 -4.06 10.92 4.86
CA HIS A 40 -5.38 11.48 5.16
C HIS A 40 -6.19 10.62 6.14
N ILE A 41 -6.16 9.30 5.96
CA ILE A 41 -6.87 8.35 6.84
C ILE A 41 -6.08 8.05 8.14
N GLY A 42 -4.91 8.66 8.33
CA GLY A 42 -4.16 8.62 9.59
C GLY A 42 -3.19 7.45 9.68
N GLY A 43 -2.68 6.98 8.53
CA GLY A 43 -1.61 6.01 8.44
C GLY A 43 -2.02 4.67 7.82
N ILE A 44 -1.01 3.84 7.60
CA ILE A 44 -1.11 2.56 6.88
C ILE A 44 -2.09 1.60 7.56
N GLU A 45 -2.11 1.57 8.90
CA GLU A 45 -2.99 0.66 9.65
C GLU A 45 -4.47 0.94 9.38
N ASN A 46 -4.84 2.22 9.31
CA ASN A 46 -6.21 2.60 8.96
C ASN A 46 -6.49 2.33 7.48
N ALA A 47 -5.54 2.59 6.57
CA ALA A 47 -5.68 2.27 5.15
C ALA A 47 -5.94 0.78 4.90
N CYS A 48 -5.20 -0.12 5.57
CA CYS A 48 -5.43 -1.56 5.51
C CYS A 48 -6.82 -1.94 6.03
N ASN A 49 -7.22 -1.43 7.20
CA ASN A 49 -8.55 -1.68 7.75
C ASN A 49 -9.67 -1.22 6.82
N ALA A 50 -9.51 -0.05 6.17
CA ALA A 50 -10.49 0.46 5.21
C ALA A 50 -10.61 -0.45 3.99
N VAL A 51 -9.49 -0.94 3.44
CA VAL A 51 -9.48 -1.89 2.31
C VAL A 51 -10.15 -3.21 2.70
N GLU A 52 -9.84 -3.75 3.88
CA GLU A 52 -10.49 -4.97 4.39
C GLU A 52 -12.01 -4.80 4.56
N MET A 53 -12.45 -3.67 5.13
CA MET A 53 -13.88 -3.37 5.28
C MET A 53 -14.60 -3.25 3.93
N LEU A 54 -13.98 -2.60 2.94
CA LEU A 54 -14.52 -2.49 1.59
C LEU A 54 -14.60 -3.86 0.90
N SER A 55 -13.60 -4.72 1.08
CA SER A 55 -13.63 -6.09 0.53
C SER A 55 -14.72 -6.96 1.16
N GLN A 56 -15.05 -6.76 2.43
CA GLN A 56 -16.17 -7.46 3.08
C GLN A 56 -17.54 -6.97 2.60
N LEU A 57 -17.67 -5.67 2.31
CA LEU A 57 -18.88 -5.08 1.72
C LEU A 57 -19.17 -5.62 0.32
N ASP A 58 -18.14 -5.74 -0.52
CA ASP A 58 -18.27 -6.26 -1.89
C ASP A 58 -18.69 -7.75 -1.91
N LYS A 59 -18.22 -8.54 -0.94
CA LYS A 59 -18.62 -9.95 -0.78
C LYS A 59 -20.01 -10.14 -0.18
N ALA A 60 -20.60 -9.10 0.40
CA ALA A 60 -21.91 -9.13 1.03
C ALA A 60 -23.04 -8.61 0.12
N ALA A 61 -22.72 -8.08 -1.07
CA ALA A 61 -23.66 -7.58 -2.07
C ALA A 61 -23.95 -8.62 -3.15
#